data_AF-A0A1C9CCM5-F1
#
_entry.id   AF-A0A1C9CCM5-F1
#
_cell.length_a   1.000
_cell.length_b   1.000
_cell.length_c   1.000
_cell.angle_alpha   90.00
_cell.angle_beta   90.00
_cell.angle_gamma   90.00
#
_symmetry.space_group_name_H-M   'P 1'
#
loop_
_entity.id
_entity.type
_entity.pdbx_description
1 polymer ?
#
loop_
_entity_poly.entity_id
_entity_poly.type
_entity_poly.pdbx_seq_one_letter_code
_entity_poly.pdbx_strand_id
1 'polypeptide(L)' 'MCICINCKYVNNCSIYNLVEDQHSQGHISNQKKNIFSPYLSVININIITNIANRLDWDVVECLSYIEKPGEWLNQDIKI' A
#
# COMPACT_ATOMS: atom_id res chain seq x y z
N MET A 1 9.02 6.93 -0.50
CA MET A 1 7.90 7.13 0.43
C MET A 1 6.60 6.80 -0.30
N CYS A 2 5.87 5.80 0.18
CA CYS A 2 4.73 5.23 -0.53
C CYS A 2 3.54 6.17 -0.49
N ILE A 3 3.12 6.65 -1.67
CA ILE A 3 2.00 7.58 -1.75
C ILE A 3 0.70 6.95 -1.25
N CYS A 4 0.60 5.60 -1.29
CA CYS A 4 -0.61 4.88 -0.94
C CYS A 4 -1.05 5.08 0.52
N ILE A 5 -0.14 5.38 1.47
CA ILE A 5 -0.52 5.58 2.89
C ILE A 5 -1.48 6.77 3.06
N ASN A 6 -1.41 7.74 2.14
CA ASN A 6 -2.25 8.93 2.15
C ASN A 6 -3.38 8.84 1.14
N CYS A 7 -3.66 7.65 0.60
CA CYS A 7 -4.70 7.45 -0.41
C CYS A 7 -6.04 7.06 0.24
N LYS A 8 -7.14 7.57 -0.31
CA LYS A 8 -8.51 7.15 0.03
C LYS A 8 -8.73 5.64 -0.09
N TYR A 9 -7.98 4.96 -0.95
CA TYR A 9 -8.13 3.53 -1.20
C TYR A 9 -7.12 2.69 -0.40
N VAL A 10 -6.39 3.27 0.56
CA VAL A 10 -5.32 2.57 1.31
C VAL A 10 -5.82 1.28 1.97
N ASN A 11 -7.07 1.24 2.44
CA ASN A 11 -7.65 0.07 3.10
C ASN A 11 -8.15 -1.02 2.15
N ASN A 12 -8.15 -0.80 0.83
CA ASN A 12 -8.72 -1.76 -0.11
C ASN A 12 -8.08 -1.74 -1.50
N CYS A 13 -6.84 -1.29 -1.65
CA CYS A 13 -6.14 -1.21 -2.94
C CYS A 13 -5.30 -2.46 -3.20
N SER A 14 -5.49 -3.11 -4.36
CA SER A 14 -4.73 -4.32 -4.74
C SER A 14 -3.22 -4.09 -4.79
N ILE A 15 -2.77 -2.92 -5.27
CA ILE A 15 -1.35 -2.58 -5.34
C ILE A 15 -0.76 -2.35 -3.95
N TYR A 16 -1.52 -1.73 -3.05
CA TYR A 16 -1.04 -1.53 -1.68
C TYR A 16 -0.91 -2.86 -0.94
N ASN A 17 -1.90 -3.75 -1.09
CA ASN A 17 -1.82 -5.11 -0.55
C ASN A 17 -0.60 -5.88 -1.09
N LEU A 18 -0.27 -5.74 -2.38
CA LEU A 18 0.93 -6.34 -2.95
C LEU A 18 2.22 -5.82 -2.30
N VAL A 19 2.30 -4.51 -2.02
CA VAL A 19 3.47 -3.93 -1.33
C VAL A 19 3.56 -4.43 0.11
N GLU A 20 2.44 -4.51 0.83
CA GLU A 20 2.40 -5.10 2.19
C GLU A 20 2.91 -6.56 2.19
N ASP A 21 2.51 -7.36 1.20
CA ASP A 21 2.99 -8.74 1.03
C ASP A 21 4.52 -8.79 0.84
N GLN A 22 5.08 -7.90 0.02
CA GLN A 22 6.53 -7.82 -0.18
C GLN A 22 7.28 -7.38 1.08
N HIS A 23 6.66 -6.55 1.93
CA HIS A 23 7.21 -6.14 3.21
C HIS A 23 6.92 -7.13 4.35
N SER A 24 6.21 -8.23 4.08
CA SER A 24 5.74 -9.18 5.10
C SER A 24 4.95 -8.49 6.24
N GLN A 25 4.22 -7.42 5.90
CA GLN A 25 3.37 -6.69 6.84
C GLN A 25 1.96 -7.28 6.83
N GLY A 26 1.26 -7.15 7.95
CA GLY A 26 -0.16 -7.49 8.00
C GLY A 26 -0.97 -6.46 7.20
N HIS A 27 -1.97 -6.92 6.45
CA HIS A 27 -2.86 -6.03 5.73
C HIS A 27 -3.62 -5.09 6.68
N ILE A 28 -3.66 -3.79 6.35
CA ILE A 28 -4.44 -2.80 7.12
C ILE A 28 -5.92 -3.18 7.20
N SER A 29 -6.45 -3.89 6.21
CA SER A 29 -7.84 -4.35 6.16
C SER A 29 -7.94 -5.82 5.75
N ASN A 30 -8.78 -6.57 6.47
CA ASN A 30 -9.14 -7.94 6.12
C ASN A 30 -10.26 -8.02 5.08
N GLN A 31 -10.72 -6.88 4.53
CA GLN A 31 -11.81 -6.86 3.55
C GLN A 31 -11.35 -7.44 2.19
N LYS A 32 -11.45 -8.75 2.05
CA LYS A 32 -11.23 -9.47 0.77
C LYS A 32 -12.34 -9.25 -0.26
N LYS A 33 -13.43 -8.54 0.11
CA LYS A 33 -14.54 -8.21 -0.79
C LYS A 33 -14.39 -6.77 -1.26
N ASN A 34 -14.53 -6.54 -2.57
CA ASN A 34 -14.45 -5.23 -3.22
C ASN A 34 -13.07 -4.56 -3.18
N ILE A 35 -12.03 -5.33 -3.52
CA ILE A 35 -10.68 -4.79 -3.71
C ILE A 35 -10.67 -3.86 -4.93
N PHE A 36 -10.25 -2.62 -4.70
CA PHE A 36 -10.03 -1.60 -5.72
C PHE A 36 -8.75 -1.93 -6.52
N SER A 37 -8.87 -1.93 -7.85
CA SER A 37 -7.72 -2.06 -8.75
C SER A 37 -7.38 -0.70 -9.34
N PRO A 38 -6.25 -0.06 -8.95
CA PRO A 38 -5.89 1.25 -9.46
C PRO A 38 -5.47 1.20 -10.93
N TYR A 39 -5.61 2.33 -11.60
CA TYR A 39 -5.17 2.54 -12.97
C TYR A 39 -3.76 3.15 -12.99
N LEU A 40 -2.89 2.56 -13.82
CA LEU A 40 -1.51 3.03 -14.10
C LEU A 40 -0.74 3.46 -12.83
N SER A 41 -0.27 2.46 -12.08
CA SER A 41 0.63 2.64 -10.94
C SER A 41 2.08 2.39 -11.33
N VAL A 42 2.99 3.22 -10.81
CA VAL A 42 4.44 3.02 -10.91
C VAL A 42 4.98 2.62 -9.54
N ILE A 43 5.70 1.50 -9.52
CA ILE A 43 6.37 0.97 -8.34
C ILE A 43 7.87 1.12 -8.54
N ASN A 44 8.52 1.74 -7.57
CA ASN A 44 9.96 1.77 -7.44
C ASN A 44 10.42 0.62 -6.54
N ILE A 45 11.47 -0.09 -6.96
CA ILE A 45 12.07 -1.18 -6.19
C ILE A 45 13.54 -0.84 -5.98
N ASN A 46 13.91 -0.57 -4.74
CA ASN A 46 15.29 -0.29 -4.37
C ASN A 46 15.96 -1.56 -3.84
N ILE A 47 17.18 -1.85 -4.31
CA ILE A 47 17.96 -3.02 -3.92
C ILE A 47 19.00 -2.59 -2.89
N ILE A 48 18.86 -3.09 -1.66
CA ILE A 48 19.75 -2.79 -0.54
C ILE A 48 20.68 -3.99 -0.34
N THR A 49 21.92 -3.87 -0.80
CA THR A 49 22.91 -4.97 -0.87
C THR A 49 23.76 -5.11 0.41
N ASN A 50 23.76 -4.09 1.25
CA ASN A 50 24.59 -3.94 2.44
C ASN A 50 24.10 -4.78 3.63
N ILE A 51 22.84 -5.22 3.63
CA ILE A 51 22.23 -6.01 4.71
C ILE A 51 21.30 -7.06 4.09
N ALA A 52 21.87 -8.19 3.68
CA ALA A 52 21.15 -9.38 3.24
C ALA A 52 20.18 -9.20 2.04
N ASN A 53 20.61 -8.48 0.99
CA ASN A 53 19.87 -8.31 -0.27
C ASN A 53 18.37 -8.05 -0.07
N ARG A 54 18.05 -6.93 0.59
CA ARG A 54 16.66 -6.52 0.83
C ARG A 54 16.13 -5.72 -0.34
N LEU A 55 14.85 -5.90 -0.63
CA LEU A 55 14.11 -5.09 -1.59
C LEU A 55 13.21 -4.14 -0.81
N ASP A 56 13.27 -2.86 -1.15
CA ASP A 56 12.31 -1.87 -0.68
C ASP A 56 11.35 -1.51 -1.80
N TRP A 57 10.07 -1.75 -1.58
CA TRP A 57 9.00 -1.59 -2.54
C TRP A 57 8.19 -0.35 -2.23
N ASP A 58 8.00 0.49 -3.24
CA ASP A 58 7.41 1.80 -3.03
C ASP A 58 6.52 2.22 -4.20
N VAL A 59 5.25 2.53 -3.93
CA VAL A 59 4.37 3.11 -4.95
C VAL A 59 4.66 4.60 -5.03
N VAL A 60 5.22 5.03 -6.16
CA VAL A 60 5.66 6.43 -6.35
C VAL A 60 4.67 7.24 -7.18
N GLU A 61 3.90 6.58 -8.06
CA GLU A 61 2.88 7.24 -8.88
C GLU A 61 1.66 6.33 -9.09
N CYS A 62 0.48 6.92 -9.24
CA CYS A 62 -0.77 6.21 -9.52
C CYS A 62 -1.83 7.17 -10.05
N LEU A 63 -2.42 6.92 -11.23
CA LEU A 63 -3.48 7.78 -11.77
C LEU A 63 -4.82 7.68 -11.03
N SER A 64 -4.98 6.65 -10.20
CA SER A 64 -6.13 6.53 -9.30
C SER A 64 -5.87 7.10 -7.90
N TYR A 65 -4.75 7.77 -7.68
CA TYR A 65 -4.44 8.38 -6.39
C TYR A 65 -5.45 9.48 -6.05
N ILE A 66 -6.04 9.37 -4.86
CA ILE A 66 -6.89 10.41 -4.28
C ILE A 66 -6.41 10.63 -2.87
N GLU A 67 -5.87 11.82 -2.61
CA GLU A 67 -5.35 12.18 -1.30
C GLU A 67 -6.49 12.18 -0.25
N LYS A 68 -6.31 11.38 0.79
CA LYS A 68 -7.14 11.33 2.00
C LYS A 68 -6.28 10.80 3.17
N PRO A 69 -5.47 11.65 3.79
CA PRO A 69 -4.63 11.26 4.91
C PRO A 69 -5.49 10.76 6.09
N GLY A 70 -4.95 9.80 6.83
CA GLY A 70 -5.65 9.21 7.98
C GLY A 70 -6.73 8.19 7.62
N GLU A 71 -6.95 7.86 6.34
CA GLU A 71 -7.91 6.81 5.96
C GLU A 71 -7.53 5.43 6.55
N TRP A 72 -6.24 5.16 6.69
CA TRP A 72 -5.70 3.97 7.35
C TRP A 72 -6.00 3.89 8.85
N LEU A 73 -6.40 5.01 9.48
CA LEU A 73 -6.84 5.04 10.88
C LEU A 73 -8.31 4.59 11.05
N ASN A 74 -9.09 4.51 9.97
CA ASN A 74 -10.47 3.99 10.00
C ASN A 74 -10.49 2.45 10.16
N GLN A 75 -9.74 1.94 11.13
CA GLN A 75 -9.97 0.62 11.69
C GLN A 75 -11.24 0.74 12.52
N ASP A 76 -12.23 -0.10 12.26
CA ASP A 76 -13.28 -0.38 13.22
C ASP A 76 -12.61 -1.01 14.45
N ILE A 77 -12.07 -0.17 15.33
CA ILE A 77 -11.62 -0.55 16.65
C ILE A 77 -12.90 -0.93 17.39
N LYS A 78 -13.25 -2.22 17.33
CA LYS A 78 -14.15 -2.81 18.31
C LYS A 78 -13.43 -2.73 19.65
N ILE A 79 -13.69 -1.66 20.40
CA ILE A 79 -13.47 -1.60 21.85
C ILE A 79 -14.45 -2.57 22.50
#